data_AF-A0AA36I385-F1
#
_entry.id   AF-A0AA36I385-F1
#
_cell.length_a   1.000
_cell.length_b   1.000
_cell.length_c   1.000
_cell.angle_alpha   90.00
_cell.angle_beta   90.00
_cell.angle_gamma   90.00
#
_symmetry.space_group_name_H-M   'P 1'
#
loop_
_entity.id
_entity.type
_entity.pdbx_description
1 polymer ?
#
loop_
_entity_poly.entity_id
_entity_poly.type
_entity_poly.pdbx_seq_one_letter_code
_entity_poly.pdbx_strand_id
1 'polypeptide(L)'
;MDEMDPVREAEKEEKKKRQLAQVARVNIRQQMKNEANEMWELNRLDVKLRNPMPMELPERLQHIPQEDLIDAGDTVCYRGFLIRKKPRPPKELPVSRRLTDLPSNLEPAAPCSPSGGYTGKSCRTTSTATPKSLSDGSSSADSGWEPSFFENDEPEIQEELIRTTILTKMEALELQRALLQAFQGPSFQRDLRELAEKHQLANGKTRGYMAGKVGFMHLVRGEQMKVLPDFGFEASEHGVEAMLRAFAEWKGDPDIQVHEKIIQDSLRSSEAIEPPKEAPRVRDRPRNKLAIEDMLRALLFSFSQPWFQDKVHELKRSADFCSGRVRRNMLGGAAFGHSADPEGYYQLSGRAELAMLVHEKVLPSYSFEGTPEGVQEMLVHVAPYLGDKDVALLFDSINGKLGMESNGQLRFRRLAHSAEGLDLQALRCSSPQRRRTSRSPSPRRAPIRA
;
A
#
# COMPACT_ATOMS: atom_id res chain seq x y z
N MET A 1 -32.12 -43.21 65.22
CA MET A 1 -31.33 -42.39 64.27
C MET A 1 -29.92 -42.92 64.41
N ASP A 2 -29.45 -43.68 63.44
CA ASP A 2 -28.11 -44.26 63.50
C ASP A 2 -27.10 -43.13 63.31
N GLU A 3 -26.41 -42.80 64.40
CA GLU A 3 -25.31 -41.85 64.45
C GLU A 3 -24.18 -42.39 63.57
N MET A 4 -23.97 -41.76 62.41
CA MET A 4 -22.98 -42.21 61.45
C MET A 4 -21.58 -41.96 62.03
N ASP A 5 -20.76 -43.00 62.07
CA ASP A 5 -19.38 -42.95 62.56
C ASP A 5 -18.56 -41.91 61.75
N PRO A 6 -18.04 -40.85 62.39
CA PRO A 6 -17.33 -39.76 61.71
C PRO A 6 -16.10 -40.24 60.92
N VAL A 7 -15.51 -41.38 61.29
CA VAL A 7 -14.37 -41.96 60.56
C VAL A 7 -14.80 -42.43 59.16
N ARG A 8 -16.00 -42.99 59.03
CA ARG A 8 -16.54 -43.45 57.73
C ARG A 8 -16.91 -42.28 56.81
N GLU A 9 -17.30 -41.13 57.36
CA GLU A 9 -17.57 -39.93 56.55
C GLU A 9 -16.29 -39.32 56.01
N ALA A 10 -15.25 -39.22 56.84
CA ALA A 10 -13.93 -38.74 56.41
C ALA A 10 -13.34 -39.61 55.29
N GLU A 11 -13.46 -40.93 55.40
CA GLU A 11 -12.97 -41.86 54.37
C GLU A 11 -13.75 -41.72 53.04
N LYS A 12 -15.07 -41.53 53.09
CA LYS A 12 -15.89 -41.27 51.90
C LYS A 12 -15.51 -39.94 51.25
N GLU A 13 -15.27 -38.90 52.04
CA GLU A 13 -14.88 -37.58 51.53
C GLU A 13 -13.50 -37.64 50.87
N GLU A 14 -12.52 -38.32 51.48
CA GLU A 14 -11.20 -38.52 50.89
C GLU A 14 -11.28 -39.30 49.57
N LYS A 15 -12.11 -40.36 49.52
CA LYS A 15 -12.33 -41.13 48.29
C LYS A 15 -12.94 -40.26 47.19
N LYS A 16 -13.90 -39.39 47.52
CA LYS A 16 -14.50 -38.43 46.57
C LYS A 16 -13.47 -37.41 46.07
N LYS A 17 -12.61 -36.90 46.96
CA LYS A 17 -11.49 -36.01 46.59
C LYS A 17 -10.51 -36.68 45.64
N ARG A 18 -10.15 -37.95 45.87
CA ARG A 18 -9.27 -38.72 44.98
C ARG A 18 -9.90 -38.94 43.59
N GLN A 19 -11.20 -39.26 43.53
CA GLN A 19 -11.93 -39.40 42.27
C GLN A 19 -11.99 -38.08 41.48
N LEU A 20 -12.32 -36.97 42.13
CA LEU A 20 -12.34 -35.64 41.50
C LEU A 20 -10.94 -35.25 40.97
N ALA A 21 -9.89 -35.50 41.74
CA ALA A 21 -8.52 -35.25 41.30
C ALA A 21 -8.13 -36.10 40.07
N GLN A 22 -8.63 -37.34 39.98
CA GLN A 22 -8.38 -38.21 38.83
C GLN A 22 -9.12 -37.73 37.58
N VAL A 23 -10.38 -37.31 37.71
CA VAL A 23 -11.17 -36.73 36.61
C VAL A 23 -10.51 -35.43 36.11
N ALA A 24 -10.07 -34.56 37.02
CA ALA A 24 -9.37 -33.33 36.67
C ALA A 24 -8.09 -33.60 35.86
N ARG A 25 -7.30 -34.62 36.24
CA ARG A 25 -6.08 -35.01 35.50
C ARG A 25 -6.37 -35.50 34.09
N VAL A 26 -7.46 -36.27 33.91
CA VAL A 26 -7.87 -36.74 32.57
C VAL A 26 -8.31 -35.56 31.71
N ASN A 27 -9.08 -34.63 32.29
CA ASN A 27 -9.57 -33.45 31.56
C ASN A 27 -8.42 -32.53 31.11
N ILE A 28 -7.45 -32.27 32.00
CA ILE A 28 -6.24 -31.50 31.67
C ILE A 28 -5.43 -32.16 30.54
N ARG A 29 -5.26 -33.49 30.58
CA ARG A 29 -4.57 -34.22 29.50
C ARG A 29 -5.32 -34.14 28.17
N GLN A 30 -6.64 -34.19 28.19
CA GLN A 30 -7.44 -34.06 26.98
C GLN A 30 -7.36 -32.66 26.39
N GLN A 31 -7.44 -31.62 27.25
CA GLN A 31 -7.24 -30.23 26.84
C GLN A 31 -5.86 -30.04 26.18
N MET A 32 -4.78 -30.54 26.79
CA MET A 32 -3.44 -30.46 26.20
C MET A 32 -3.33 -31.15 24.83
N LYS A 33 -4.04 -32.27 24.62
CA LYS A 33 -4.08 -32.95 23.32
C LYS A 33 -4.82 -32.11 22.27
N ASN A 34 -5.92 -31.48 22.65
CA ASN A 34 -6.69 -30.61 21.76
C ASN A 34 -5.86 -29.38 21.36
N GLU A 35 -5.23 -28.70 22.32
CA GLU A 35 -4.34 -27.55 22.07
C GLU A 35 -3.15 -27.93 21.18
N ALA A 36 -2.56 -29.11 21.40
CA ALA A 36 -1.47 -29.60 20.54
C ALA A 36 -1.93 -29.89 19.10
N ASN A 37 -3.16 -30.38 18.93
CA ASN A 37 -3.73 -30.65 17.61
C ASN A 37 -4.06 -29.36 16.85
N GLU A 38 -4.61 -28.35 17.53
CA GLU A 38 -4.82 -27.01 16.95
C GLU A 38 -3.50 -26.38 16.49
N MET A 39 -2.46 -26.44 17.33
CA MET A 39 -1.13 -25.95 16.98
C MET A 39 -0.52 -26.68 15.77
N TRP A 40 -0.80 -27.98 15.63
CA TRP A 40 -0.35 -28.77 14.47
C TRP A 40 -1.05 -28.33 13.19
N GLU A 41 -2.38 -28.12 13.20
CA GLU A 41 -3.13 -27.63 12.02
C GLU A 41 -2.70 -26.21 11.62
N LEU A 42 -2.49 -25.31 12.58
CA LEU A 42 -2.00 -23.96 12.30
C LEU A 42 -0.63 -23.99 11.59
N ASN A 43 0.30 -24.83 12.05
CA ASN A 43 1.59 -25.01 11.37
C ASN A 43 1.44 -25.65 9.99
N ARG A 44 0.51 -26.60 9.83
CA ARG A 44 0.22 -27.21 8.53
C ARG A 44 -0.26 -26.19 7.50
N LEU A 45 -1.09 -25.24 7.93
CA LEU A 45 -1.58 -24.14 7.09
C LEU A 45 -0.47 -23.12 6.76
N ASP A 46 0.41 -22.78 7.71
CA ASP A 46 1.54 -21.87 7.46
C ASP A 46 2.52 -22.44 6.41
N VAL A 47 2.76 -23.77 6.44
CA VAL A 47 3.60 -24.45 5.44
C VAL A 47 2.98 -24.40 4.04
N LYS A 48 1.64 -24.57 3.92
CA LYS A 48 0.94 -24.46 2.63
C LYS A 48 0.99 -23.04 2.06
N LEU A 49 0.96 -22.01 2.91
CA LEU A 49 1.07 -20.62 2.48
C LEU A 49 2.49 -20.24 2.02
N ARG A 50 3.53 -20.83 2.63
CA ARG A 50 4.93 -20.55 2.25
C ARG A 50 5.38 -21.28 0.99
N ASN A 51 4.80 -22.44 0.69
CA ASN A 51 5.12 -23.25 -0.49
C ASN A 51 3.85 -23.47 -1.32
N PRO A 52 3.40 -22.46 -2.09
CA PRO A 52 2.32 -22.68 -3.05
C PRO A 52 2.81 -23.72 -4.06
N MET A 53 2.15 -24.89 -4.08
CA MET A 53 2.41 -25.92 -5.09
C MET A 53 2.32 -25.28 -6.48
N PRO A 54 3.26 -25.58 -7.40
CA PRO A 54 3.16 -25.09 -8.76
C PRO A 54 1.85 -25.61 -9.37
N MET A 55 0.96 -24.69 -9.72
CA MET A 55 -0.27 -25.01 -10.45
C MET A 55 0.12 -25.68 -11.76
N GLU A 56 -0.14 -26.99 -11.87
CA GLU A 56 -0.05 -27.69 -13.15
C GLU A 56 -1.06 -27.04 -14.10
N LEU A 57 -0.54 -26.43 -15.18
CA LEU A 57 -1.36 -25.85 -16.24
C LEU A 57 -2.23 -26.96 -16.85
N PRO A 58 -3.54 -26.73 -17.08
CA PRO A 58 -4.40 -27.72 -17.72
C PRO A 58 -3.84 -28.14 -19.08
N GLU A 59 -3.75 -29.45 -19.30
CA GLU A 59 -3.22 -30.13 -20.50
C GLU A 59 -3.96 -29.83 -21.83
N ARG A 60 -4.87 -28.85 -21.88
CA ARG A 60 -5.81 -28.63 -23.00
C ARG A 60 -5.35 -27.65 -24.09
N LEU A 61 -4.05 -27.51 -24.32
CA LEU A 61 -3.50 -26.67 -25.43
C LEU A 61 -2.47 -27.40 -26.31
N GLN A 62 -2.66 -28.69 -26.61
CA GLN A 62 -1.72 -29.46 -27.45
C GLN A 62 -2.09 -29.61 -28.94
N HIS A 63 -3.14 -28.96 -29.47
CA HIS A 63 -3.41 -28.99 -30.91
C HIS A 63 -3.71 -27.59 -31.48
N ILE A 64 -2.67 -26.97 -32.05
CA ILE A 64 -2.79 -25.89 -33.03
C ILE A 64 -1.95 -26.32 -34.25
N PRO A 65 -2.50 -26.37 -35.48
CA PRO A 65 -1.76 -26.78 -36.67
C PRO A 65 -0.73 -25.73 -37.09
N GLN A 66 0.38 -26.23 -37.65
CA GLN A 66 1.60 -25.51 -37.96
C GLN A 66 1.62 -25.06 -39.42
N GLU A 67 0.83 -24.07 -39.81
CA GLU A 67 0.94 -23.42 -41.13
C GLU A 67 0.69 -21.92 -40.98
N ASP A 68 1.80 -21.16 -40.93
CA ASP A 68 1.96 -19.76 -41.37
C ASP A 68 3.19 -19.15 -40.66
N LEU A 69 4.38 -19.45 -41.19
CA LEU A 69 5.64 -18.81 -40.79
C LEU A 69 6.09 -17.86 -41.91
N ILE A 70 5.81 -16.57 -41.74
CA ILE A 70 6.37 -15.51 -42.58
C ILE A 70 7.72 -15.09 -42.00
N ASP A 71 8.75 -15.13 -42.85
CA ASP A 71 10.13 -14.76 -42.56
C ASP A 71 10.24 -13.25 -42.35
N ALA A 72 10.44 -12.83 -41.09
CA ALA A 72 10.81 -11.46 -40.74
C ALA A 72 12.08 -11.53 -39.87
N GLY A 73 13.16 -10.93 -40.38
CA GLY A 73 14.52 -11.04 -39.85
C GLY A 73 14.72 -10.73 -38.36
N ASP A 74 15.93 -11.13 -37.92
CA ASP A 74 16.62 -10.93 -36.63
C ASP A 74 15.87 -11.15 -35.30
N THR A 75 14.61 -11.60 -35.35
CA THR A 75 13.83 -11.97 -34.17
C THR A 75 13.23 -13.35 -34.36
N VAL A 76 13.69 -14.33 -33.58
CA VAL A 76 13.06 -15.66 -33.52
C VAL A 76 12.20 -15.71 -32.27
N CYS A 77 10.89 -15.86 -32.45
CA CYS A 77 9.94 -16.09 -31.38
C CYS A 77 9.82 -17.60 -31.14
N TYR A 78 10.17 -18.07 -29.94
CA TYR A 78 9.95 -19.46 -29.53
C TYR A 78 9.13 -19.44 -28.24
N ARG A 79 7.90 -19.96 -28.28
CA ARG A 79 6.96 -20.10 -27.14
C ARG A 79 6.76 -18.80 -26.31
N GLY A 80 6.52 -17.67 -26.96
CA GLY A 80 6.02 -16.46 -26.28
C GLY A 80 7.00 -15.74 -25.36
N PHE A 81 8.29 -16.08 -25.38
CA PHE A 81 9.34 -15.32 -24.68
C PHE A 81 10.25 -14.59 -25.67
N LEU A 82 10.36 -13.27 -25.51
CA LEU A 82 11.32 -12.42 -26.22
C LEU A 82 12.72 -12.62 -25.62
N ILE A 83 13.55 -13.47 -26.24
CA ILE A 83 14.96 -13.62 -25.87
C ILE A 83 15.80 -12.70 -26.77
N ARG A 84 16.31 -11.59 -26.22
CA ARG A 84 17.33 -10.78 -26.89
C ARG A 84 18.62 -11.60 -27.00
N LYS A 85 19.15 -11.76 -28.23
CA LYS A 85 20.52 -12.26 -28.44
C LYS A 85 21.49 -11.35 -27.68
N LYS A 86 22.41 -11.94 -26.90
CA LYS A 86 23.52 -11.20 -26.26
C LYS A 86 24.29 -10.40 -27.31
N PRO A 87 24.61 -9.12 -27.07
CA PRO A 87 25.45 -8.36 -27.99
C PRO A 87 26.83 -9.01 -28.07
N ARG A 88 27.31 -9.22 -29.30
CA ARG A 88 28.72 -9.59 -29.52
C ARG A 88 29.60 -8.42 -29.04
N PRO A 89 30.73 -8.68 -28.38
CA PRO A 89 31.67 -7.62 -28.05
C PRO A 89 32.17 -6.96 -29.35
N PRO A 90 32.35 -5.62 -29.37
CA PRO A 90 32.80 -4.93 -30.56
C PRO A 90 34.22 -5.39 -30.90
N LYS A 91 34.43 -5.72 -32.17
CA LYS A 91 35.76 -5.90 -32.73
C LYS A 91 36.46 -4.55 -32.73
N GLU A 92 37.60 -4.49 -32.05
CA GLU A 92 38.51 -3.35 -32.11
C GLU A 92 38.91 -3.08 -33.56
N LEU A 93 38.78 -1.82 -33.98
CA LEU A 93 39.38 -1.29 -35.20
C LEU A 93 40.09 0.03 -34.89
N PRO A 94 41.12 0.36 -35.68
CA PRO A 94 42.31 1.01 -35.16
C PRO A 94 42.22 2.53 -35.14
N VAL A 95 42.99 3.06 -34.19
CA VAL A 95 43.47 4.44 -34.04
C VAL A 95 43.84 5.07 -35.38
N SER A 96 43.20 6.19 -35.74
CA SER A 96 43.91 7.30 -36.37
C SER A 96 43.15 8.63 -36.47
N ARG A 97 43.92 9.67 -36.14
CA ARG A 97 43.96 11.03 -36.67
C ARG A 97 42.99 12.09 -36.11
N ARG A 98 43.63 12.94 -35.30
CA ARG A 98 43.41 14.38 -35.14
C ARG A 98 42.94 15.05 -36.45
N LEU A 99 41.95 15.92 -36.34
CA LEU A 99 41.90 17.16 -37.11
C LEU A 99 41.24 18.24 -36.24
N THR A 100 41.93 19.37 -36.13
CA THR A 100 41.52 20.60 -35.46
C THR A 100 40.57 21.41 -36.34
N ASP A 101 39.94 22.39 -35.68
CA ASP A 101 39.38 23.62 -36.24
C ASP A 101 37.99 23.53 -36.89
N LEU A 102 37.02 24.24 -36.29
CA LEU A 102 36.19 25.25 -36.97
C LEU A 102 35.39 26.09 -35.93
N PRO A 103 35.08 27.36 -36.24
CA PRO A 103 34.77 28.40 -35.26
C PRO A 103 33.27 28.64 -35.02
N SER A 104 33.05 29.25 -33.86
CA SER A 104 31.85 29.92 -33.38
C SER A 104 31.37 31.01 -34.34
N ASN A 105 30.11 30.96 -34.78
CA ASN A 105 29.31 32.13 -35.19
C ASN A 105 27.86 31.70 -35.46
N LEU A 106 26.94 31.99 -34.54
CA LEU A 106 25.50 32.05 -34.81
C LEU A 106 24.88 33.10 -33.88
N GLU A 107 24.52 34.24 -34.46
CA GLU A 107 23.59 35.22 -33.88
C GLU A 107 22.13 34.70 -33.95
N PRO A 108 21.23 35.17 -33.06
CA PRO A 108 19.87 34.67 -32.95
C PRO A 108 18.89 35.40 -33.88
N ALA A 109 18.12 34.64 -34.66
CA ALA A 109 16.95 35.14 -35.39
C ALA A 109 15.69 35.19 -34.49
N ALA A 110 14.91 36.25 -34.68
CA ALA A 110 13.70 36.64 -33.96
C ALA A 110 12.51 35.64 -34.09
N PRO A 111 11.51 35.74 -33.18
CA PRO A 111 10.39 34.78 -33.12
C PRO A 111 9.28 35.07 -34.14
N CYS A 112 8.92 34.06 -34.93
CA CYS A 112 7.70 34.04 -35.74
C CYS A 112 6.48 33.61 -34.92
N SER A 113 5.44 34.44 -34.93
CA SER A 113 4.10 34.12 -34.44
C SER A 113 3.38 33.11 -35.34
N PRO A 114 2.46 32.27 -34.81
CA PRO A 114 1.45 31.63 -35.63
C PRO A 114 0.05 32.18 -35.34
N SER A 115 -0.44 32.99 -36.28
CA SER A 115 -1.88 33.18 -36.52
C SER A 115 -2.34 32.08 -37.49
N GLY A 116 -3.29 31.24 -37.06
CA GLY A 116 -3.84 30.19 -37.93
C GLY A 116 -5.16 29.69 -37.38
N GLY A 117 -6.23 30.40 -37.70
CA GLY A 117 -7.60 29.95 -37.46
C GLY A 117 -7.98 28.86 -38.46
N TYR A 118 -8.47 27.73 -37.94
CA TYR A 118 -9.16 26.72 -38.73
C TYR A 118 -10.59 26.59 -38.21
N THR A 119 -11.53 27.11 -38.99
CA THR A 119 -12.96 26.79 -38.93
C THR A 119 -13.19 25.57 -39.82
N GLY A 120 -13.88 24.53 -39.34
CA GLY A 120 -14.36 23.51 -40.26
C GLY A 120 -14.93 22.24 -39.66
N LYS A 121 -16.27 22.15 -39.77
CA LYS A 121 -17.04 20.96 -40.17
C LYS A 121 -17.44 19.95 -39.09
N SER A 122 -18.59 20.28 -38.53
CA SER A 122 -19.68 19.40 -38.11
C SER A 122 -19.94 18.25 -39.10
N CYS A 123 -19.91 17.01 -38.61
CA CYS A 123 -20.52 15.85 -39.24
C CYS A 123 -21.51 15.22 -38.26
N ARG A 124 -22.78 15.23 -38.66
CA ARG A 124 -23.96 14.66 -37.99
C ARG A 124 -24.15 13.26 -38.57
N THR A 125 -24.20 12.22 -37.75
CA THR A 125 -24.69 10.90 -38.17
C THR A 125 -25.66 10.34 -37.13
N THR A 126 -26.84 10.05 -37.64
CA THR A 126 -28.00 9.37 -37.05
C THR A 126 -27.85 7.85 -37.13
N SER A 127 -28.60 7.13 -36.27
CA SER A 127 -29.09 5.73 -36.33
C SER A 127 -28.84 5.07 -34.96
N THR A 128 -29.80 4.78 -34.10
CA THR A 128 -31.10 4.08 -34.23
C THR A 128 -30.93 2.62 -34.68
N ALA A 129 -30.84 1.70 -33.72
CA ALA A 129 -31.26 0.30 -33.87
C ALA A 129 -31.40 -0.39 -32.50
N THR A 130 -32.64 -0.54 -32.03
CA THR A 130 -33.09 -1.58 -31.10
C THR A 130 -33.43 -2.83 -31.92
N PRO A 131 -33.29 -4.06 -31.38
CA PRO A 131 -34.52 -4.86 -31.23
C PRO A 131 -34.53 -5.93 -30.10
N LYS A 132 -35.77 -6.23 -29.64
CA LYS A 132 -36.39 -7.54 -29.25
C LYS A 132 -35.71 -8.39 -28.16
N SER A 133 -36.30 -8.83 -27.04
CA SER A 133 -37.66 -9.26 -26.62
C SER A 133 -38.28 -10.43 -27.41
N LEU A 134 -38.31 -11.63 -26.79
CA LEU A 134 -39.14 -12.85 -26.94
C LEU A 134 -38.27 -14.00 -26.38
N SER A 135 -38.71 -14.92 -25.50
CA SER A 135 -39.97 -15.67 -25.50
C SER A 135 -40.26 -16.35 -24.14
N ASP A 136 -41.55 -16.48 -23.85
CA ASP A 136 -42.19 -17.40 -22.89
C ASP A 136 -42.12 -18.88 -23.32
N GLY A 137 -42.38 -19.79 -22.38
CA GLY A 137 -42.82 -21.18 -22.59
C GLY A 137 -42.33 -22.12 -21.48
N SER A 138 -43.13 -22.56 -20.50
CA SER A 138 -44.24 -23.53 -20.54
C SER A 138 -43.85 -24.90 -19.94
N SER A 139 -44.39 -25.15 -18.74
CA SER A 139 -44.94 -26.40 -18.19
C SER A 139 -44.81 -27.71 -18.98
N SER A 140 -44.34 -28.78 -18.31
CA SER A 140 -45.01 -30.09 -18.29
C SER A 140 -44.56 -30.92 -17.11
N ALA A 141 -45.55 -31.49 -16.41
CA ALA A 141 -45.39 -32.58 -15.46
C ALA A 141 -44.96 -33.87 -16.18
N ASP A 142 -44.19 -34.73 -15.51
CA ASP A 142 -44.40 -36.18 -15.59
C ASP A 142 -43.83 -36.88 -14.36
N SER A 143 -44.56 -37.90 -13.92
CA SER A 143 -44.42 -38.66 -12.69
C SER A 143 -43.81 -40.04 -12.94
N GLY A 144 -42.93 -40.52 -12.06
CA GLY A 144 -42.44 -41.90 -12.12
C GLY A 144 -41.64 -42.31 -10.90
N TRP A 145 -42.23 -43.16 -10.06
CA TRP A 145 -41.71 -43.78 -8.83
C TRP A 145 -40.54 -44.74 -9.12
N GLU A 146 -39.45 -44.77 -8.35
CA GLU A 146 -39.07 -45.71 -7.26
C GLU A 146 -37.52 -45.75 -7.19
N PRO A 147 -36.81 -46.36 -6.20
CA PRO A 147 -37.16 -46.73 -4.83
C PRO A 147 -36.16 -46.19 -3.77
N SER A 148 -36.66 -46.10 -2.55
CA SER A 148 -35.98 -45.76 -1.28
C SER A 148 -34.62 -46.44 -1.04
N PHE A 149 -33.58 -45.63 -0.82
CA PHE A 149 -32.30 -46.09 -0.28
C PHE A 149 -31.66 -44.99 0.61
N PHE A 150 -31.95 -45.04 1.91
CA PHE A 150 -31.35 -44.25 3.01
C PHE A 150 -31.06 -42.76 2.72
N GLU A 151 -32.11 -41.94 2.80
CA GLU A 151 -31.97 -40.50 3.06
C GLU A 151 -31.29 -40.32 4.43
N ASN A 152 -30.00 -40.01 4.40
CA ASN A 152 -29.40 -39.27 5.50
C ASN A 152 -29.92 -37.84 5.36
N ASP A 153 -30.78 -37.42 6.29
CA ASP A 153 -31.14 -36.02 6.53
C ASP A 153 -29.86 -35.22 6.86
N GLU A 154 -29.08 -34.89 5.84
CA GLU A 154 -28.07 -33.84 5.91
C GLU A 154 -28.83 -32.51 5.88
N PRO A 155 -28.70 -31.64 6.89
CA PRO A 155 -29.45 -30.40 6.92
C PRO A 155 -28.96 -29.49 5.79
N GLU A 156 -29.75 -29.44 4.72
CA GLU A 156 -29.71 -28.48 3.61
C GLU A 156 -30.15 -27.06 4.10
N ILE A 157 -29.63 -26.66 5.25
CA ILE A 157 -29.86 -25.38 5.92
C ILE A 157 -28.48 -24.86 6.35
N GLN A 158 -27.71 -24.27 5.42
CA GLN A 158 -26.73 -23.21 5.73
C GLN A 158 -25.94 -22.62 4.53
N GLU A 159 -26.10 -23.10 3.29
CA GLU A 159 -25.41 -22.45 2.15
C GLU A 159 -26.04 -21.12 1.70
N GLU A 160 -27.34 -20.92 1.96
CA GLU A 160 -28.07 -19.74 1.47
C GLU A 160 -27.82 -18.44 2.24
N LEU A 161 -27.13 -18.50 3.39
CA LEU A 161 -26.85 -17.34 4.23
C LEU A 161 -25.39 -16.89 4.24
N ILE A 162 -24.51 -17.52 3.45
CA ILE A 162 -23.20 -16.93 3.14
C ILE A 162 -23.34 -16.06 1.90
N ARG A 163 -24.24 -15.07 1.98
CA ARG A 163 -24.13 -13.91 1.10
C ARG A 163 -22.84 -13.24 1.49
N THR A 164 -21.75 -13.57 0.80
CA THR A 164 -20.48 -12.85 0.87
C THR A 164 -20.82 -11.38 0.70
N THR A 165 -20.79 -10.63 1.79
CA THR A 165 -21.06 -9.20 1.78
C THR A 165 -19.98 -8.57 0.91
N ILE A 166 -20.35 -8.21 -0.32
CA ILE A 166 -19.46 -7.55 -1.27
C ILE A 166 -19.35 -6.11 -0.77
N LEU A 167 -18.20 -5.77 -0.18
CA LEU A 167 -17.92 -4.40 0.24
C LEU A 167 -17.65 -3.55 -0.98
N THR A 168 -18.38 -2.46 -1.13
CA THR A 168 -17.99 -1.38 -2.05
C THR A 168 -16.70 -0.71 -1.55
N LYS A 169 -15.94 -0.05 -2.45
CA LYS A 169 -14.71 0.68 -2.07
C LYS A 169 -14.95 1.66 -0.92
N MET A 170 -16.10 2.36 -0.95
CA MET A 170 -16.45 3.35 0.05
C MET A 170 -16.71 2.71 1.42
N GLU A 171 -17.49 1.63 1.46
CA GLU A 171 -17.75 0.87 2.69
C GLU A 171 -16.46 0.24 3.25
N ALA A 172 -15.57 -0.27 2.39
CA ALA A 172 -14.28 -0.80 2.80
C ALA A 172 -13.41 0.27 3.49
N LEU A 173 -13.37 1.48 2.95
CA LEU A 173 -12.65 2.61 3.57
C LEU A 173 -13.31 3.09 4.87
N GLU A 174 -14.64 3.13 4.93
CA GLU A 174 -15.38 3.49 6.15
C GLU A 174 -15.16 2.45 7.26
N LEU A 175 -15.17 1.16 6.93
CA LEU A 175 -14.87 0.08 7.85
C LEU A 175 -13.44 0.18 8.39
N GLN A 176 -12.45 0.44 7.54
CA GLN A 176 -11.07 0.67 8.00
C GLN A 176 -10.96 1.89 8.93
N ARG A 177 -11.68 2.98 8.66
CA ARG A 177 -11.71 4.16 9.56
C ARG A 177 -12.36 3.84 10.89
N ALA A 178 -13.47 3.10 10.90
CA ALA A 178 -14.15 2.68 12.13
C ALA A 178 -13.25 1.78 12.99
N LEU A 179 -12.57 0.81 12.37
CA LEU A 179 -11.57 -0.02 13.04
C LEU A 179 -10.41 0.81 13.61
N LEU A 180 -9.88 1.74 12.81
CA LEU A 180 -8.82 2.62 13.27
C LEU A 180 -9.25 3.45 14.48
N GLN A 181 -10.46 4.01 14.47
CA GLN A 181 -10.99 4.78 15.59
C GLN A 181 -11.16 3.91 16.85
N ALA A 182 -11.64 2.68 16.70
CA ALA A 182 -11.74 1.73 17.81
C ALA A 182 -10.37 1.41 18.40
N PHE A 183 -9.36 1.17 17.56
CA PHE A 183 -8.00 0.91 18.01
C PHE A 183 -7.29 2.15 18.57
N GLN A 184 -7.66 3.36 18.17
CA GLN A 184 -7.16 4.60 18.78
C GLN A 184 -7.90 4.95 20.09
N GLY A 185 -8.95 4.21 20.43
CA GLY A 185 -9.73 4.41 21.65
C GLY A 185 -8.88 4.30 22.92
N PRO A 186 -9.11 5.15 23.93
CA PRO A 186 -8.29 5.19 25.15
C PRO A 186 -8.37 3.89 25.97
N SER A 187 -9.51 3.20 25.94
CA SER A 187 -9.68 1.89 26.59
C SER A 187 -8.79 0.83 25.94
N PHE A 188 -8.90 0.68 24.62
CA PHE A 188 -8.10 -0.27 23.87
C PHE A 188 -6.60 -0.01 24.05
N GLN A 189 -6.17 1.25 23.93
CA GLN A 189 -4.76 1.63 24.08
C GLN A 189 -4.23 1.38 25.50
N ARG A 190 -5.08 1.53 26.53
CA ARG A 190 -4.71 1.15 27.92
C ARG A 190 -4.54 -0.36 28.04
N ASP A 191 -5.50 -1.13 27.56
CA ASP A 191 -5.48 -2.59 27.68
C ASP A 191 -4.34 -3.21 26.84
N LEU A 192 -4.02 -2.60 25.70
CA LEU A 192 -2.89 -2.96 24.85
C LEU A 192 -1.54 -2.70 25.57
N ARG A 193 -1.39 -1.55 26.25
CA ARG A 193 -0.21 -1.25 27.08
C ARG A 193 -0.08 -2.21 28.26
N GLU A 194 -1.17 -2.50 28.96
CA GLU A 194 -1.18 -3.46 30.08
C GLU A 194 -0.75 -4.86 29.61
N LEU A 195 -1.24 -5.30 28.44
CA LEU A 195 -0.82 -6.54 27.82
C LEU A 195 0.67 -6.50 27.45
N ALA A 196 1.15 -5.40 26.86
CA ALA A 196 2.55 -5.22 26.52
C ALA A 196 3.44 -5.30 27.77
N GLU A 197 3.12 -4.58 28.85
CA GLU A 197 3.86 -4.58 30.10
C GLU A 197 3.90 -5.99 30.74
N LYS A 198 2.75 -6.67 30.80
CA LYS A 198 2.62 -8.02 31.37
C LYS A 198 3.51 -9.04 30.65
N HIS A 199 3.69 -8.89 29.35
CA HIS A 199 4.44 -9.83 28.52
C HIS A 199 5.89 -9.39 28.23
N GLN A 200 6.22 -8.10 28.32
CA GLN A 200 7.59 -7.56 28.22
C GLN A 200 8.42 -7.85 29.47
N LEU A 201 7.82 -7.90 30.67
CA LEU A 201 8.53 -8.30 31.89
C LEU A 201 9.06 -9.74 31.84
N ALA A 202 8.61 -10.56 30.88
CA ALA A 202 9.11 -11.91 30.62
C ALA A 202 10.35 -11.95 29.70
N ASN A 203 11.07 -10.83 29.56
CA ASN A 203 12.29 -10.66 28.77
C ASN A 203 13.28 -11.82 28.95
N GLY A 204 13.32 -12.72 27.96
CA GLY A 204 14.32 -13.77 27.83
C GLY A 204 13.78 -15.20 27.72
N LYS A 205 12.48 -15.45 27.94
CA LYS A 205 11.91 -16.80 27.80
C LYS A 205 10.79 -16.85 26.75
N THR A 206 11.00 -17.68 25.74
CA THR A 206 10.10 -17.98 24.60
C THR A 206 8.63 -18.24 24.99
N ARG A 207 8.40 -18.64 26.25
CA ARG A 207 7.08 -18.95 26.78
C ARG A 207 6.17 -17.72 26.97
N GLY A 208 6.73 -16.53 27.20
CA GLY A 208 5.95 -15.29 27.37
C GLY A 208 5.37 -14.74 26.06
N TYR A 209 6.05 -15.00 24.95
CA TYR A 209 5.71 -14.48 23.62
C TYR A 209 4.37 -15.02 23.09
N MET A 210 4.15 -16.34 23.19
CA MET A 210 2.92 -16.96 22.69
C MET A 210 1.68 -16.47 23.45
N ALA A 211 1.78 -16.36 24.78
CA ALA A 211 0.69 -15.86 25.60
C ALA A 211 0.37 -14.38 25.28
N GLY A 212 1.40 -13.55 25.05
CA GLY A 212 1.20 -12.16 24.62
C GLY A 212 0.55 -12.05 23.25
N LYS A 213 0.97 -12.90 22.30
CA LYS A 213 0.37 -12.95 20.96
C LYS A 213 -1.11 -13.35 21.00
N VAL A 214 -1.46 -14.37 21.79
CA VAL A 214 -2.86 -14.82 21.96
C VAL A 214 -3.70 -13.72 22.62
N GLY A 215 -3.20 -13.09 23.69
CA GLY A 215 -3.90 -11.98 24.33
C GLY A 215 -4.07 -10.77 23.40
N PHE A 216 -3.08 -10.48 22.57
CA PHE A 216 -3.13 -9.40 21.58
C PHE A 216 -4.19 -9.68 20.51
N MET A 217 -4.22 -10.90 19.99
CA MET A 217 -5.25 -11.32 19.04
C MET A 217 -6.66 -11.20 19.65
N HIS A 218 -6.87 -11.67 20.88
CA HIS A 218 -8.16 -11.52 21.55
C HIS A 218 -8.57 -10.05 21.73
N LEU A 219 -7.64 -9.18 22.10
CA LEU A 219 -7.92 -7.75 22.27
C LEU A 219 -8.34 -7.11 20.94
N VAL A 220 -7.60 -7.37 19.86
CA VAL A 220 -7.92 -6.89 18.51
C VAL A 220 -9.26 -7.43 18.03
N ARG A 221 -9.50 -8.74 18.20
CA ARG A 221 -10.76 -9.40 17.83
C ARG A 221 -11.96 -8.82 18.57
N GLY A 222 -11.81 -8.51 19.85
CA GLY A 222 -12.85 -7.91 20.67
C GLY A 222 -13.32 -6.55 20.15
N GLU A 223 -12.41 -5.69 19.66
CA GLU A 223 -12.81 -4.43 19.03
C GLU A 223 -13.36 -4.64 17.61
N GLN A 224 -12.80 -5.57 16.83
CA GLN A 224 -13.33 -5.90 15.49
C GLN A 224 -14.80 -6.33 15.58
N MET A 225 -15.14 -7.24 16.49
CA MET A 225 -16.51 -7.74 16.67
C MET A 225 -17.53 -6.65 17.06
N LYS A 226 -17.09 -5.53 17.67
CA LYS A 226 -17.97 -4.40 17.97
C LYS A 226 -18.31 -3.57 16.74
N VAL A 227 -17.38 -3.47 15.79
CA VAL A 227 -17.51 -2.63 14.58
C VAL A 227 -18.19 -3.39 13.44
N LEU A 228 -17.95 -4.70 13.32
CA LEU A 228 -18.42 -5.53 12.21
C LEU A 228 -19.94 -5.50 11.93
N PRO A 229 -20.84 -5.51 12.94
CA PRO A 229 -22.28 -5.48 12.70
C PRO A 229 -22.77 -4.28 11.90
N ASP A 230 -22.12 -3.12 12.06
CA ASP A 230 -22.49 -1.88 11.36
C ASP A 230 -22.27 -1.98 9.83
N PHE A 231 -21.44 -2.94 9.40
CA PHE A 231 -21.09 -3.18 8.00
C PHE A 231 -21.67 -4.49 7.46
N GLY A 232 -22.65 -5.07 8.17
CA GLY A 232 -23.34 -6.29 7.73
C GLY A 232 -22.51 -7.58 7.91
N PHE A 233 -21.46 -7.55 8.73
CA PHE A 233 -20.74 -8.74 9.13
C PHE A 233 -21.22 -9.23 10.50
N GLU A 234 -21.19 -10.53 10.72
CA GLU A 234 -21.51 -11.11 12.02
C GLU A 234 -20.47 -10.71 13.08
N ALA A 235 -20.89 -10.45 14.32
CA ALA A 235 -19.99 -10.23 15.46
C ALA A 235 -19.38 -11.55 15.97
N SER A 236 -18.77 -12.32 15.07
CA SER A 236 -18.20 -13.64 15.32
C SER A 236 -16.80 -13.74 14.69
N GLU A 237 -16.00 -14.74 15.07
CA GLU A 237 -14.73 -15.02 14.38
C GLU A 237 -14.95 -15.27 12.88
N HIS A 238 -16.07 -15.91 12.53
CA HIS A 238 -16.45 -16.12 11.13
C HIS A 238 -16.73 -14.82 10.39
N GLY A 239 -17.40 -13.86 11.04
CA GLY A 239 -17.62 -12.52 10.47
C GLY A 239 -16.31 -11.76 10.25
N VAL A 240 -15.32 -11.93 11.13
CA VAL A 240 -13.99 -11.34 10.93
C VAL A 240 -13.26 -11.99 9.75
N GLU A 241 -13.35 -13.31 9.58
CA GLU A 241 -12.80 -14.01 8.41
C GLU A 241 -13.49 -13.58 7.12
N ALA A 242 -14.83 -13.43 7.14
CA ALA A 242 -15.60 -12.93 6.00
C ALA A 242 -15.20 -11.50 5.63
N MET A 243 -15.00 -10.62 6.63
CA MET A 243 -14.45 -9.29 6.41
C MET A 243 -13.07 -9.35 5.75
N LEU A 244 -12.13 -10.15 6.27
CA LEU A 244 -10.78 -10.26 5.70
C LEU A 244 -10.80 -10.83 4.28
N ARG A 245 -11.74 -11.74 3.97
CA ARG A 245 -11.96 -12.26 2.63
C ARG A 245 -12.48 -11.17 1.68
N ALA A 246 -13.42 -10.34 2.13
CA ALA A 246 -13.92 -9.20 1.34
C ALA A 246 -12.80 -8.19 1.03
N PHE A 247 -11.86 -7.95 1.95
CA PHE A 247 -10.69 -7.10 1.69
C PHE A 247 -9.67 -7.70 0.71
N ALA A 248 -9.73 -9.00 0.40
CA ALA A 248 -8.78 -9.64 -0.51
C ALA A 248 -8.87 -9.07 -1.94
N GLU A 249 -10.06 -8.65 -2.36
CA GLU A 249 -10.32 -8.00 -3.66
C GLU A 249 -9.64 -6.62 -3.77
N TRP A 250 -9.38 -5.99 -2.63
CA TRP A 250 -8.88 -4.63 -2.53
C TRP A 250 -7.37 -4.52 -2.28
N LYS A 251 -6.64 -5.65 -2.26
CA LYS A 251 -5.19 -5.67 -2.00
C LYS A 251 -4.36 -4.81 -2.95
N GLY A 252 -4.86 -4.46 -4.14
CA GLY A 252 -4.19 -3.59 -5.10
C GLY A 252 -4.53 -2.10 -4.97
N ASP A 253 -5.50 -1.73 -4.13
CA ASP A 253 -5.96 -0.34 -4.02
C ASP A 253 -5.03 0.47 -3.08
N PRO A 254 -4.44 1.58 -3.56
CA PRO A 254 -3.46 2.33 -2.78
C PRO A 254 -4.08 3.02 -1.55
N ASP A 255 -5.35 3.40 -1.58
CA ASP A 255 -5.99 4.09 -0.45
C ASP A 255 -6.28 3.12 0.69
N ILE A 256 -6.71 1.89 0.35
CA ILE A 256 -6.94 0.80 1.32
C ILE A 256 -5.63 0.32 1.93
N GLN A 257 -4.54 0.23 1.14
CA GLN A 257 -3.21 -0.09 1.66
C GLN A 257 -2.68 0.96 2.65
N VAL A 258 -2.92 2.25 2.38
CA VAL A 258 -2.51 3.32 3.29
C VAL A 258 -3.24 3.19 4.64
N HIS A 259 -4.55 2.93 4.63
CA HIS A 259 -5.32 2.74 5.86
C HIS A 259 -4.94 1.45 6.60
N GLU A 260 -4.70 0.36 5.87
CA GLU A 260 -4.19 -0.89 6.46
C GLU A 260 -2.87 -0.63 7.20
N LYS A 261 -1.96 0.14 6.59
CA LYS A 261 -0.70 0.51 7.24
C LYS A 261 -0.93 1.39 8.47
N ILE A 262 -1.80 2.39 8.40
CA ILE A 262 -2.15 3.24 9.56
C ILE A 262 -2.68 2.37 10.72
N ILE A 263 -3.55 1.41 10.44
CA ILE A 263 -4.09 0.48 11.44
C ILE A 263 -2.95 -0.37 12.04
N GLN A 264 -2.10 -0.96 11.20
CA GLN A 264 -0.96 -1.75 11.66
C GLN A 264 -0.01 -0.92 12.54
N ASP A 265 0.28 0.32 12.15
CA ASP A 265 1.13 1.23 12.92
C ASP A 265 0.46 1.61 14.26
N SER A 266 -0.86 1.85 14.26
CA SER A 266 -1.64 2.12 15.49
C SER A 266 -1.65 0.93 16.45
N LEU A 267 -1.65 -0.29 15.93
CA LEU A 267 -1.58 -1.52 16.72
C LEU A 267 -0.17 -1.80 17.26
N ARG A 268 0.88 -1.30 16.59
CA ARG A 268 2.28 -1.42 17.00
C ARG A 268 2.75 -0.30 17.93
N SER A 269 2.08 0.85 17.90
CA SER A 269 2.42 2.05 18.69
C SER A 269 2.25 1.89 20.22
N SER A 270 1.97 0.67 20.69
CA SER A 270 2.03 0.32 22.12
C SER A 270 3.45 0.28 22.67
N GLU A 271 4.49 0.24 21.82
CA GLU A 271 5.84 0.55 22.29
C GLU A 271 5.82 1.99 22.78
N ALA A 272 5.87 2.14 24.11
CA ALA A 272 5.68 3.36 24.84
C ALA A 272 6.19 4.57 24.05
N ILE A 273 5.26 5.47 23.70
CA ILE A 273 5.58 6.87 23.54
C ILE A 273 6.00 7.34 24.94
N GLU A 274 7.21 6.96 25.35
CA GLU A 274 7.95 7.77 26.29
C GLU A 274 7.99 9.17 25.67
N PRO A 275 7.58 10.23 26.38
CA PRO A 275 7.74 11.59 25.86
C PRO A 275 9.19 11.71 25.39
N PRO A 276 9.44 12.15 24.15
CA PRO A 276 10.72 11.98 23.47
C PRO A 276 11.82 12.66 24.28
N LYS A 277 12.49 11.87 25.12
CA LYS A 277 13.59 12.30 25.97
C LYS A 277 14.94 11.97 25.34
N GLU A 278 14.93 11.13 24.30
CA GLU A 278 16.06 10.94 23.42
C GLU A 278 15.92 11.87 22.21
N ALA A 279 16.94 12.69 21.98
CA ALA A 279 17.08 13.44 20.74
C ALA A 279 16.86 12.48 19.56
N PRO A 280 16.10 12.87 18.52
CA PRO A 280 15.81 12.02 17.37
C PRO A 280 17.09 11.34 16.94
N ARG A 281 17.15 10.00 17.07
CA ARG A 281 18.32 9.23 16.64
C ARG A 281 18.45 9.50 15.15
N VAL A 282 19.44 10.30 14.79
CA VAL A 282 19.76 10.65 13.40
C VAL A 282 20.05 9.33 12.71
N ARG A 283 19.09 8.81 11.94
CA ARG A 283 19.27 7.58 11.17
C ARG A 283 20.26 7.89 10.06
N ASP A 284 21.20 7.01 9.80
CA ASP A 284 22.08 7.15 8.64
C ASP A 284 21.27 7.28 7.34
N ARG A 285 21.86 7.96 6.36
CA ARG A 285 21.26 8.08 5.03
C ARG A 285 20.93 6.70 4.46
N PRO A 286 19.77 6.50 3.82
CA PRO A 286 19.38 5.21 3.28
C PRO A 286 20.35 4.77 2.18
N ARG A 287 21.01 3.63 2.40
CA ARG A 287 21.99 3.01 1.47
C ARG A 287 21.52 1.68 0.88
N ASN A 288 20.34 1.23 1.26
CA ASN A 288 19.79 -0.05 0.80
C ASN A 288 18.31 0.11 0.43
N LYS A 289 17.81 -0.85 -0.36
CA LYS A 289 16.44 -0.86 -0.88
C LYS A 289 15.41 -0.71 0.25
N LEU A 290 15.55 -1.47 1.34
CA LEU A 290 14.57 -1.45 2.44
C LEU A 290 14.48 -0.09 3.13
N ALA A 291 15.61 0.59 3.34
CA ALA A 291 15.64 1.92 3.93
C ALA A 291 15.04 2.98 2.98
N ILE A 292 15.26 2.84 1.67
CA ILE A 292 14.62 3.69 0.66
C ILE A 292 13.10 3.47 0.65
N GLU A 293 12.64 2.23 0.67
CA GLU A 293 11.21 1.95 0.75
C GLU A 293 10.58 2.48 2.04
N ASP A 294 11.24 2.33 3.19
CA ASP A 294 10.74 2.88 4.47
C ASP A 294 10.55 4.40 4.38
N MET A 295 11.56 5.10 3.85
CA MET A 295 11.49 6.54 3.60
C MET A 295 10.37 6.92 2.63
N LEU A 296 10.24 6.23 1.50
CA LEU A 296 9.18 6.50 0.53
C LEU A 296 7.79 6.22 1.12
N ARG A 297 7.63 5.18 1.95
CA ARG A 297 6.37 4.93 2.65
C ARG A 297 6.04 6.03 3.66
N ALA A 298 7.04 6.55 4.38
CA ALA A 298 6.85 7.68 5.31
C ALA A 298 6.42 8.97 4.58
N LEU A 299 7.03 9.24 3.43
CA LEU A 299 6.61 10.34 2.54
C LEU A 299 5.20 10.12 2.00
N LEU A 300 4.89 8.93 1.46
CA LEU A 300 3.57 8.58 0.94
C LEU A 300 2.48 8.77 1.99
N PHE A 301 2.71 8.30 3.20
CA PHE A 301 1.82 8.50 4.34
C PHE A 301 1.55 9.98 4.59
N SER A 302 2.61 10.78 4.66
CA SER A 302 2.51 12.21 4.97
C SER A 302 1.80 12.99 3.87
N PHE A 303 2.06 12.66 2.59
CA PHE A 303 1.35 13.23 1.47
C PHE A 303 -0.11 12.76 1.38
N SER A 304 -0.44 11.58 1.89
CA SER A 304 -1.81 11.07 1.91
C SER A 304 -2.69 11.69 2.99
N GLN A 305 -2.17 12.59 3.83
CA GLN A 305 -2.96 13.24 4.86
C GLN A 305 -4.08 14.11 4.26
N PRO A 306 -5.30 14.12 4.85
CA PRO A 306 -6.45 14.83 4.29
C PRO A 306 -6.20 16.30 3.99
N TRP A 307 -5.60 17.04 4.93
CA TRP A 307 -5.30 18.47 4.75
C TRP A 307 -4.37 18.75 3.57
N PHE A 308 -3.45 17.83 3.28
CA PHE A 308 -2.52 17.96 2.15
C PHE A 308 -3.26 17.71 0.84
N GLN A 309 -4.06 16.64 0.79
CA GLN A 309 -4.86 16.30 -0.38
C GLN A 309 -5.89 17.38 -0.71
N ASP A 310 -6.54 17.97 0.29
CA ASP A 310 -7.45 19.11 0.11
C ASP A 310 -6.77 20.30 -0.58
N LYS A 311 -5.52 20.59 -0.18
CA LYS A 311 -4.70 21.65 -0.78
C LYS A 311 -4.28 21.31 -2.21
N VAL A 312 -3.89 20.06 -2.49
CA VAL A 312 -3.62 19.61 -3.88
C VAL A 312 -4.86 19.76 -4.75
N HIS A 313 -6.05 19.40 -4.25
CA HIS A 313 -7.31 19.59 -4.96
C HIS A 313 -7.64 21.07 -5.20
N GLU A 314 -7.37 21.95 -4.24
CA GLU A 314 -7.50 23.40 -4.40
C GLU A 314 -6.58 23.94 -5.50
N LEU A 315 -5.32 23.49 -5.55
CA LEU A 315 -4.37 23.87 -6.60
C LEU A 315 -4.86 23.39 -7.97
N LYS A 316 -5.33 22.14 -8.09
CA LYS A 316 -5.87 21.61 -9.37
C LYS A 316 -7.06 22.42 -9.86
N ARG A 317 -8.05 22.68 -8.99
CA ARG A 317 -9.22 23.51 -9.31
C ARG A 317 -8.81 24.90 -9.80
N SER A 318 -7.82 25.51 -9.14
CA SER A 318 -7.30 26.82 -9.53
C SER A 318 -6.62 26.79 -10.90
N ALA A 319 -5.82 25.76 -11.20
CA ALA A 319 -5.19 25.58 -12.50
C ALA A 319 -6.20 25.33 -13.63
N ASP A 320 -7.26 24.56 -13.36
CA ASP A 320 -8.32 24.30 -14.33
C ASP A 320 -9.19 25.53 -14.60
N PHE A 321 -9.38 26.37 -13.58
CA PHE A 321 -10.04 27.65 -13.73
C PHE A 321 -9.21 28.61 -14.60
N CYS A 322 -7.92 28.77 -14.29
CA CYS A 322 -7.01 29.67 -15.01
C CYS A 322 -6.77 29.23 -16.47
N SER A 323 -6.74 27.92 -16.74
CA SER A 323 -6.58 27.39 -18.10
C SER A 323 -7.86 27.48 -18.95
N GLY A 324 -8.98 27.92 -18.38
CA GLY A 324 -10.27 27.95 -19.07
C GLY A 324 -10.85 26.56 -19.33
N ARG A 325 -10.30 25.50 -18.71
CA ARG A 325 -10.85 24.13 -18.79
C ARG A 325 -12.17 24.02 -18.06
N VAL A 326 -12.33 24.80 -16.98
CA VAL A 326 -13.64 25.02 -16.36
C VAL A 326 -14.35 26.18 -17.08
N ARG A 327 -14.67 26.03 -18.37
CA ARG A 327 -15.69 26.91 -18.95
C ARG A 327 -17.02 26.56 -18.27
N ARG A 328 -17.60 27.56 -17.58
CA ARG A 328 -18.97 27.51 -17.06
C ARG A 328 -19.89 27.01 -18.16
N ASN A 329 -20.43 25.81 -17.99
CA ASN A 329 -21.69 25.42 -18.63
C ASN A 329 -22.81 26.31 -18.02
N MET A 330 -22.86 27.57 -18.43
CA MET A 330 -23.99 28.47 -18.14
C MET A 330 -25.23 28.12 -18.97
N LEU A 331 -25.10 27.24 -19.98
CA LEU A 331 -26.13 26.92 -20.96
C LEU A 331 -26.66 25.47 -20.86
N GLY A 332 -26.76 24.92 -19.65
CA GLY A 332 -27.62 23.75 -19.37
C GLY A 332 -27.31 22.43 -20.10
N GLY A 333 -26.25 22.35 -20.90
CA GLY A 333 -25.82 21.12 -21.56
C GLY A 333 -25.04 20.22 -20.60
N ALA A 334 -25.47 18.97 -20.51
CA ALA A 334 -24.90 17.95 -19.61
C ALA A 334 -23.37 18.00 -19.57
N ALA A 335 -22.84 18.14 -18.36
CA ALA A 335 -21.41 18.22 -18.06
C ALA A 335 -20.73 16.86 -18.31
N PHE A 336 -20.38 16.57 -19.57
CA PHE A 336 -19.60 15.41 -19.91
C PHE A 336 -18.14 15.81 -20.14
N GLY A 337 -17.31 15.53 -19.13
CA GLY A 337 -15.86 15.52 -19.20
C GLY A 337 -15.19 16.75 -18.59
N HIS A 338 -14.73 16.64 -17.34
CA HIS A 338 -13.58 17.42 -16.92
C HIS A 338 -12.43 17.00 -17.83
N SER A 339 -12.07 17.84 -18.80
CA SER A 339 -10.84 17.64 -19.57
C SER A 339 -9.70 17.73 -18.57
N ALA A 340 -9.18 16.58 -18.16
CA ALA A 340 -7.92 16.49 -17.44
C ALA A 340 -6.85 17.28 -18.19
N ASP A 341 -5.86 17.80 -17.45
CA ASP A 341 -4.72 18.45 -18.06
C ASP A 341 -4.04 17.48 -19.05
N PRO A 342 -3.86 17.84 -20.33
CA PRO A 342 -3.16 16.96 -21.27
C PRO A 342 -1.74 16.60 -20.80
N GLU A 343 -1.12 17.43 -19.97
CA GLU A 343 0.18 17.16 -19.35
C GLU A 343 0.09 16.42 -17.99
N GLY A 344 -1.11 16.08 -17.53
CA GLY A 344 -1.33 15.35 -16.29
C GLY A 344 -0.95 16.14 -15.03
N TYR A 345 -1.18 17.45 -15.03
CA TYR A 345 -0.81 18.39 -13.96
C TYR A 345 0.69 18.34 -13.63
N TYR A 346 1.54 18.03 -14.61
CA TYR A 346 2.98 17.96 -14.40
C TYR A 346 3.57 19.31 -13.94
N GLN A 347 2.97 20.46 -14.29
CA GLN A 347 3.40 21.80 -13.86
C GLN A 347 2.35 22.51 -12.99
N LEU A 348 1.96 21.88 -11.88
CA LEU A 348 1.02 22.48 -10.94
C LEU A 348 1.70 23.57 -10.09
N SER A 349 1.38 24.85 -10.33
CA SER A 349 1.89 25.98 -9.55
C SER A 349 1.50 25.85 -8.06
N GLY A 350 2.39 26.22 -7.13
CA GLY A 350 2.17 26.08 -5.69
C GLY A 350 2.43 24.68 -5.11
N ARG A 351 2.61 23.66 -5.97
CA ARG A 351 2.81 22.27 -5.52
C ARG A 351 4.16 22.07 -4.84
N ALA A 352 5.22 22.71 -5.35
CA ALA A 352 6.56 22.55 -4.80
C ALA A 352 6.61 23.08 -3.36
N GLU A 353 6.04 24.26 -3.14
CA GLU A 353 5.93 24.93 -1.85
C GLU A 353 5.10 24.08 -0.86
N LEU A 354 3.97 23.53 -1.33
CA LEU A 354 3.15 22.62 -0.53
C LEU A 354 3.92 21.34 -0.15
N ALA A 355 4.64 20.74 -1.10
CA ALA A 355 5.42 19.52 -0.86
C ALA A 355 6.58 19.75 0.12
N MET A 356 7.19 20.93 0.09
CA MET A 356 8.27 21.28 1.02
C MET A 356 7.84 21.24 2.49
N LEU A 357 6.59 21.58 2.82
CA LEU A 357 6.07 21.47 4.20
C LEU A 357 6.11 20.05 4.76
N VAL A 358 5.98 19.05 3.87
CA VAL A 358 6.08 17.64 4.24
C VAL A 358 7.54 17.20 4.29
N HIS A 359 8.32 17.57 3.27
CA HIS A 359 9.74 17.22 3.22
C HIS A 359 10.54 17.79 4.41
N GLU A 360 10.24 19.01 4.84
CA GLU A 360 10.87 19.64 6.01
C GLU A 360 10.72 18.81 7.29
N LYS A 361 9.60 18.08 7.42
CA LYS A 361 9.31 17.25 8.59
C LYS A 361 9.88 15.84 8.45
N VAL A 362 9.79 15.24 7.27
CA VAL A 362 10.08 13.82 7.06
C VAL A 362 11.55 13.57 6.74
N LEU A 363 12.18 14.39 5.89
CA LEU A 363 13.54 14.16 5.39
C LEU A 363 14.62 14.17 6.49
N PRO A 364 14.56 15.05 7.51
CA PRO A 364 15.54 15.04 8.60
C PRO A 364 15.63 13.70 9.35
N SER A 365 14.53 12.94 9.42
CA SER A 365 14.51 11.60 10.02
C SER A 365 15.33 10.55 9.25
N TYR A 366 15.72 10.86 8.01
CA TYR A 366 16.50 10.01 7.11
C TYR A 366 17.85 10.63 6.71
N SER A 367 18.35 11.60 7.50
CA SER A 367 19.62 12.31 7.23
C SER A 367 19.67 13.06 5.91
N PHE A 368 18.52 13.50 5.41
CA PHE A 368 18.41 14.48 4.34
C PHE A 368 17.98 15.81 4.93
N GLU A 369 18.47 16.90 4.35
CA GLU A 369 18.00 18.23 4.75
C GLU A 369 16.54 18.43 4.28
N GLY A 370 15.76 19.15 5.08
CA GLY A 370 14.38 19.55 4.76
C GLY A 370 14.30 20.67 3.71
N THR A 371 15.26 20.73 2.80
CA THR A 371 15.50 21.81 1.82
C THR A 371 15.34 21.28 0.40
N PRO A 372 15.16 22.16 -0.61
CA PRO A 372 15.13 21.73 -2.02
C PRO A 372 16.37 20.93 -2.43
N GLU A 373 17.54 21.31 -1.91
CA GLU A 373 18.80 20.61 -2.12
C GLU A 373 18.78 19.21 -1.49
N GLY A 374 18.21 19.08 -0.28
CA GLY A 374 18.03 17.80 0.38
C GLY A 374 17.04 16.87 -0.35
N VAL A 375 15.98 17.43 -0.95
CA VAL A 375 15.06 16.68 -1.83
C VAL A 375 15.79 16.20 -3.08
N GLN A 376 16.64 17.03 -3.69
CA GLN A 376 17.44 16.62 -4.84
C GLN A 376 18.43 15.50 -4.46
N GLU A 377 19.09 15.62 -3.31
CA GLU A 377 19.98 14.58 -2.78
C GLU A 377 19.22 13.28 -2.53
N MET A 378 18.02 13.37 -1.93
CA MET A 378 17.12 12.23 -1.77
C MET A 378 16.77 11.57 -3.11
N LEU A 379 16.44 12.34 -4.15
CA LEU A 379 16.13 11.79 -5.47
C LEU A 379 17.32 11.04 -6.09
N VAL A 380 18.55 11.54 -5.91
CA VAL A 380 19.76 10.82 -6.37
C VAL A 380 19.94 9.50 -5.62
N HIS A 381 19.63 9.45 -4.32
CA HIS A 381 19.67 8.21 -3.55
C HIS A 381 18.57 7.20 -3.95
N VAL A 382 17.41 7.69 -4.41
CA VAL A 382 16.29 6.84 -4.86
C VAL A 382 16.52 6.29 -6.27
N ALA A 383 17.16 7.06 -7.15
CA ALA A 383 17.29 6.75 -8.58
C ALA A 383 17.82 5.33 -8.90
N PRO A 384 18.88 4.80 -8.24
CA PRO A 384 19.39 3.45 -8.50
C PRO A 384 18.37 2.33 -8.22
N TYR A 385 17.37 2.60 -7.38
CA TYR A 385 16.36 1.64 -6.98
C TYR A 385 15.06 1.75 -7.78
N LEU A 386 14.91 2.75 -8.67
CA LEU A 386 13.69 2.94 -9.46
C LEU A 386 13.44 1.82 -10.49
N GLY A 387 14.43 0.97 -10.76
CA GLY A 387 14.23 -0.26 -11.55
C GLY A 387 13.48 -1.36 -10.81
N ASP A 388 13.40 -1.27 -9.48
CA ASP A 388 12.64 -2.20 -8.64
C ASP A 388 11.16 -1.85 -8.65
N LYS A 389 10.31 -2.86 -8.81
CA LYS A 389 8.85 -2.68 -8.96
C LYS A 389 8.23 -2.01 -7.73
N ASP A 390 8.64 -2.39 -6.52
CA ASP A 390 8.01 -1.91 -5.29
C ASP A 390 8.38 -0.44 -5.04
N VAL A 391 9.65 -0.10 -5.27
CA VAL A 391 10.16 1.28 -5.17
C VAL A 391 9.51 2.17 -6.23
N ALA A 392 9.39 1.70 -7.47
CA ALA A 392 8.74 2.43 -8.54
C ALA A 392 7.25 2.72 -8.24
N LEU A 393 6.52 1.73 -7.71
CA LEU A 393 5.12 1.89 -7.32
C LEU A 393 4.95 2.90 -6.18
N LEU A 394 5.80 2.85 -5.16
CA LEU A 394 5.79 3.83 -4.06
C LEU A 394 6.10 5.24 -4.59
N PHE A 395 7.10 5.36 -5.46
CA PHE A 395 7.49 6.63 -6.06
C PHE A 395 6.36 7.22 -6.91
N ASP A 396 5.71 6.41 -7.75
CA ASP A 396 4.54 6.84 -8.52
C ASP A 396 3.36 7.23 -7.63
N SER A 397 3.11 6.47 -6.57
CA SER A 397 2.03 6.74 -5.62
C SER A 397 2.24 8.09 -4.93
N ILE A 398 3.48 8.41 -4.53
CA ILE A 398 3.82 9.73 -3.99
C ILE A 398 3.51 10.82 -5.01
N ASN A 399 3.95 10.66 -6.26
CA ASN A 399 3.69 11.62 -7.32
C ASN A 399 2.19 11.78 -7.62
N GLY A 400 1.43 10.69 -7.52
CA GLY A 400 -0.03 10.69 -7.56
C GLY A 400 -0.64 11.53 -6.44
N LYS A 401 -0.18 11.35 -5.21
CA LYS A 401 -0.60 12.17 -4.05
C LYS A 401 -0.14 13.62 -4.14
N LEU A 402 0.93 13.91 -4.87
CA LEU A 402 1.33 15.27 -5.25
C LEU A 402 0.46 15.85 -6.38
N GLY A 403 -0.51 15.09 -6.89
CA GLY A 403 -1.47 15.52 -7.88
C GLY A 403 -1.07 15.24 -9.33
N MET A 404 0.03 14.55 -9.60
CA MET A 404 0.41 14.16 -10.97
C MET A 404 -0.45 12.98 -11.46
N GLU A 405 -0.87 13.03 -12.72
CA GLU A 405 -1.50 11.87 -13.38
C GLU A 405 -0.45 10.91 -13.94
N SER A 406 -0.87 9.73 -14.41
CA SER A 406 0.02 8.65 -14.86
C SER A 406 1.06 9.09 -15.89
N ASN A 407 0.70 9.97 -16.83
CA ASN A 407 1.63 10.53 -17.80
C ASN A 407 2.70 11.42 -17.14
N GLY A 408 2.30 12.28 -16.21
CA GLY A 408 3.21 13.13 -15.44
C GLY A 408 4.15 12.30 -14.55
N GLN A 409 3.62 11.26 -13.91
CA GLN A 409 4.39 10.31 -13.09
C GLN A 409 5.47 9.61 -13.92
N LEU A 410 5.12 9.09 -15.10
CA LEU A 410 6.06 8.42 -15.99
C LEU A 410 7.17 9.36 -16.48
N ARG A 411 6.81 10.60 -16.85
CA ARG A 411 7.80 11.63 -17.24
C ARG A 411 8.76 11.93 -16.09
N PHE A 412 8.22 12.10 -14.88
CA PHE A 412 9.04 12.39 -13.70
C PHE A 412 9.98 11.24 -13.36
N ARG A 413 9.52 9.99 -13.46
CA ARG A 413 10.37 8.81 -13.23
C ARG A 413 11.53 8.73 -14.23
N ARG A 414 11.28 9.03 -15.50
CA ARG A 414 12.36 9.08 -16.52
C ARG A 414 13.41 10.14 -16.19
N LEU A 415 12.97 11.31 -15.72
CA LEU A 415 13.88 12.37 -15.28
C LEU A 415 14.69 11.95 -14.05
N ALA A 416 14.06 11.30 -13.08
CA ALA A 416 14.75 10.78 -11.90
C ALA A 416 15.79 9.71 -12.27
N HIS A 417 15.50 8.82 -13.22
CA HIS A 417 16.49 7.89 -13.77
C HIS A 417 17.66 8.62 -14.46
N SER A 418 17.39 9.69 -15.21
CA SER A 418 18.45 10.47 -15.86
C SER A 418 19.32 11.26 -14.88
N ALA A 419 18.85 11.51 -13.65
CA ALA A 419 19.62 12.19 -12.62
C ALA A 419 20.78 11.35 -12.06
N GLU A 420 20.82 10.04 -12.34
CA GLU A 420 21.90 9.13 -11.94
C GLU A 420 23.28 9.52 -12.52
N GLY A 421 23.29 10.36 -13.57
CA GLY A 421 24.51 10.91 -14.18
C GLY A 421 24.80 12.38 -13.86
N LEU A 422 23.94 13.07 -13.12
CA LEU A 422 24.21 14.46 -12.72
C LEU A 422 25.19 14.44 -11.54
N ASP A 423 26.44 14.83 -11.82
CA ASP A 423 27.48 14.93 -10.81
C ASP A 423 27.05 15.92 -9.71
N LEU A 424 26.65 15.37 -8.56
CA LEU A 424 26.29 16.13 -7.36
C LEU A 424 27.43 17.07 -6.92
N GLN A 425 28.69 16.79 -7.29
CA GLN A 425 29.81 17.69 -7.00
C GLN A 425 29.73 18.99 -7.82
N ALA A 426 29.24 18.94 -9.06
CA ALA A 426 29.08 20.15 -9.87
C ALA A 426 28.02 21.11 -9.29
N LEU A 427 27.00 20.57 -8.62
CA LEU A 427 25.95 21.35 -7.96
C LEU A 427 26.37 21.87 -6.57
N ARG A 428 27.16 21.10 -5.81
CA ARG A 428 27.74 21.58 -4.55
C ARG A 428 28.76 22.71 -4.74
N CYS A 429 29.49 22.72 -5.86
CA CYS A 429 30.49 23.76 -6.15
C CYS A 429 29.90 25.07 -6.69
N SER A 430 28.63 25.07 -7.13
CA SER A 430 27.97 26.24 -7.71
C SER A 430 26.99 26.94 -6.76
N SER A 431 26.83 26.44 -5.53
CA SER A 431 26.19 27.20 -4.46
C SER A 431 26.98 28.49 -4.25
N PRO A 432 26.39 29.70 -4.45
CA PRO A 432 27.08 30.93 -4.20
C PRO A 432 27.44 30.90 -2.72
N GLN A 433 28.72 30.67 -2.43
CA GLN A 433 29.28 30.83 -1.09
C GLN A 433 28.71 32.13 -0.59
N ARG A 434 27.78 32.04 0.38
CA ARG A 434 27.19 33.17 1.07
C ARG A 434 28.37 34.06 1.33
N ARG A 435 28.47 35.17 0.58
CA ARG A 435 29.52 36.16 0.77
C ARG A 435 29.40 36.46 2.24
N ARG A 436 30.33 35.93 3.04
CA ARG A 436 30.55 36.37 4.40
C ARG A 436 30.72 37.86 4.19
N THR A 437 29.65 38.61 4.47
CA THR A 437 29.71 40.06 4.52
C THR A 437 30.88 40.30 5.44
N SER A 438 31.95 40.77 4.82
CA SER A 438 33.18 41.15 5.48
C SER A 438 32.76 41.90 6.73
N ARG A 439 33.04 41.27 7.87
CA ARG A 439 32.91 41.85 9.20
C ARG A 439 33.41 43.28 9.09
N SER A 440 32.50 44.23 9.19
CA SER A 440 32.86 45.64 9.30
C SER A 440 33.89 45.74 10.45
N PRO A 441 35.03 46.40 10.24
CA PRO A 441 36.03 46.55 11.28
C PRO A 441 35.40 47.30 12.46
N SER A 442 35.47 46.70 13.65
CA SER A 442 35.03 47.32 14.89
C SER A 442 35.63 48.72 15.02
N PRO A 443 34.85 49.75 15.43
CA PRO A 443 35.40 51.06 15.71
C PRO A 443 36.38 50.94 16.88
N ARG A 444 37.63 51.33 16.63
CA ARG A 444 38.67 51.46 17.65
C ARG A 444 38.17 52.42 18.73
N ARG A 445 38.07 51.93 19.98
CA ARG A 445 37.94 52.77 21.18
C ARG A 445 39.14 53.72 21.24
N ALA A 446 38.87 55.02 21.25
CA ALA A 446 39.85 56.04 21.59
C ALA A 446 40.20 55.93 23.09
N PRO A 447 41.46 56.18 23.49
CA PRO A 447 41.85 56.23 24.89
C PRO A 447 41.36 57.52 25.54
N ILE A 448 40.63 57.37 26.65
CA ILE A 448 40.32 58.45 27.59
C ILE A 448 41.65 58.83 28.25
N ARG A 449 42.13 60.05 27.98
CA ARG A 449 43.14 60.72 28.81
C ARG A 449 42.43 61.67 29.76
N ALA A 450 42.86 61.61 31.02
CA ALA A 450 42.45 62.48 32.12
C ALA A 450 42.90 63.94 31.91
#